data_AF-A0A7W1DMY5-F1
#
_entry.id   AF-A0A7W1DMY5-F1
#
_cell.length_a   1.000
_cell.length_b   1.000
_cell.length_c   1.000
_cell.angle_alpha   90.00
_cell.angle_beta   90.00
_cell.angle_gamma   90.00
#
_symmetry.space_group_name_H-M   'P 1'
#
loop_
_entity.id
_entity.type
_entity.pdbx_description
1 polymer ?
#
loop_
_entity_poly.entity_id
_entity_poly.type
_entity_poly.pdbx_seq_one_letter_code
_entity_poly.pdbx_strand_id
1 'polypeptide(L)'
;RKRPDFTVEKYRSRIVLINRRLNKLADDATGGVYADADARRLGERISRHRDHLFTFLDQPHVPFDNNHAERQIRPAVILRKNILCNRSPAGADTQAVLMSIFRTLKLRGLDATKTIASALRELLQTGTLPPLPVETVADG
;
A
#
# COMPACT_ATOMS: atom_id res chain seq x y z
N ARG A 1 6.33 -17.12 18.09
CA ARG A 1 7.21 -18.06 18.82
C ARG A 1 8.30 -18.53 17.86
N LYS A 2 9.58 -18.26 18.13
CA LYS A 2 10.68 -18.75 17.28
C LYS A 2 10.70 -20.29 17.34
N ARG A 3 10.91 -20.94 16.20
CA ARG A 3 10.99 -22.41 16.15
C ARG A 3 12.22 -22.89 16.94
N PRO A 4 12.17 -24.10 17.53
CA PRO A 4 13.28 -24.65 18.31
C PRO A 4 14.57 -24.83 17.50
N ASP A 5 14.50 -24.86 16.17
CA ASP A 5 15.63 -25.01 15.24
C ASP A 5 16.13 -23.69 14.63
N PHE A 6 15.77 -22.54 15.20
CA PHE A 6 16.14 -21.23 14.66
C PHE A 6 17.62 -20.90 14.88
N THR A 7 18.36 -20.72 13.80
CA THR A 7 19.67 -20.05 13.77
C THR A 7 19.66 -18.96 12.70
N VAL A 8 20.51 -17.93 12.85
CA VAL A 8 20.58 -16.80 11.90
C VAL A 8 20.99 -17.28 10.51
N GLU A 9 21.94 -18.21 10.46
CA GLU A 9 22.46 -18.82 9.24
C GLU A 9 21.38 -19.63 8.54
N LYS A 10 20.63 -20.45 9.29
CA LYS A 10 19.54 -21.26 8.74
C LYS A 10 18.38 -20.39 8.26
N TYR A 11 18.10 -19.29 8.97
CA TYR A 11 17.09 -18.32 8.56
C TYR A 11 17.49 -17.63 7.25
N ARG A 12 18.71 -17.12 7.13
CA ARG A 12 19.24 -16.53 5.89
C ARG A 12 19.21 -17.53 4.72
N SER A 13 19.66 -18.76 4.94
CA SER A 13 19.61 -19.82 3.92
C SER A 13 18.17 -20.11 3.45
N ARG A 14 17.18 -20.03 4.34
CA ARG A 14 15.75 -20.18 3.97
C ARG A 14 15.24 -18.99 3.16
N ILE A 15 15.65 -17.76 3.47
CA ILE A 15 15.32 -16.57 2.66
C ILE A 15 15.86 -16.73 1.24
N VAL A 16 17.14 -17.08 1.09
CA VAL A 16 17.77 -17.32 -0.22
C VAL A 16 17.02 -18.41 -0.99
N LEU A 17 16.65 -19.50 -0.33
CA LEU A 17 15.90 -20.59 -0.96
C LEU A 17 14.51 -20.14 -1.44
N ILE A 18 13.79 -19.35 -0.64
CA ILE A 18 12.49 -18.80 -1.01
C ILE A 18 12.62 -17.87 -2.22
N ASN A 19 13.58 -16.94 -2.20
CA ASN A 19 13.79 -16.02 -3.30
C ASN A 19 14.20 -16.75 -4.59
N ARG A 20 15.03 -17.79 -4.50
CA ARG A 20 15.36 -18.64 -5.65
C ARG A 20 14.12 -19.32 -6.24
N ARG A 21 13.24 -19.86 -5.40
CA ARG A 21 11.99 -20.51 -5.83
C ARG A 21 11.02 -19.51 -6.45
N LEU A 22 10.92 -18.32 -5.88
CA LEU A 22 10.11 -17.23 -6.40
C LEU A 22 10.62 -16.78 -7.78
N ASN A 23 11.93 -16.61 -7.91
CA ASN A 23 12.55 -16.25 -9.19
C ASN A 23 12.30 -17.33 -10.23
N LYS A 24 12.41 -18.61 -9.89
CA LYS A 24 12.05 -19.69 -10.82
C LYS A 24 10.60 -19.56 -11.32
N LEU A 25 9.65 -19.33 -10.41
CA LEU A 25 8.23 -19.13 -10.76
C LEU A 25 8.00 -17.87 -11.62
N ALA A 26 8.81 -16.83 -11.42
CA ALA A 26 8.74 -15.58 -12.17
C ALA A 26 9.41 -15.67 -13.55
N ASP A 27 10.57 -16.32 -13.62
CA ASP A 27 11.43 -16.41 -14.80
C ASP A 27 10.85 -17.42 -15.81
N ASP A 28 10.17 -18.49 -15.34
CA ASP A 28 9.37 -19.40 -16.19
C ASP A 28 8.27 -18.65 -16.98
N ALA A 29 7.86 -17.47 -16.51
CA ALA A 29 6.91 -16.57 -17.18
C ALA A 29 7.56 -15.47 -18.04
N THR A 30 8.89 -15.31 -17.99
CA THR A 30 9.61 -14.30 -18.80
C THR A 30 9.98 -14.85 -20.20
N GLY A 31 9.58 -16.09 -20.55
CA GLY A 31 9.82 -16.60 -21.90
C GLY A 31 9.50 -18.06 -22.24
N GLY A 32 8.43 -18.68 -21.70
CA GLY A 32 7.77 -19.76 -22.46
C GLY A 32 7.38 -21.09 -21.79
N VAL A 33 7.01 -21.15 -20.51
CA VAL A 33 6.60 -22.45 -19.90
C VAL A 33 5.12 -22.56 -19.53
N TYR A 34 4.43 -21.45 -19.28
CA TYR A 34 2.99 -21.48 -18.96
C TYR A 34 2.14 -21.41 -20.23
N ALA A 35 1.54 -22.56 -20.60
CA ALA A 35 0.56 -22.62 -21.69
C ALA A 35 -0.74 -21.88 -21.35
N ASP A 36 -1.10 -21.83 -20.06
CA ASP A 36 -2.27 -21.11 -19.57
C ASP A 36 -2.02 -19.59 -19.46
N ALA A 37 -3.00 -18.80 -19.92
CA ALA A 37 -2.88 -17.35 -19.96
C ALA A 37 -2.88 -16.70 -18.56
N ASP A 38 -3.65 -17.24 -17.62
CA ASP A 38 -3.72 -16.71 -16.25
C ASP A 38 -2.45 -17.02 -15.47
N ALA A 39 -1.89 -18.22 -15.65
CA ALA A 39 -0.61 -18.61 -15.05
C ALA A 39 0.54 -17.72 -15.55
N ARG A 40 0.59 -17.43 -16.85
CA ARG A 40 1.56 -16.49 -17.43
C ARG A 40 1.42 -15.09 -16.84
N ARG A 41 0.19 -14.55 -16.80
CA ARG A 41 -0.11 -13.23 -16.22
C ARG A 41 0.29 -13.17 -14.73
N LEU A 42 0.08 -14.25 -13.98
CA LEU A 42 0.50 -14.34 -12.59
C LEU A 42 2.02 -14.31 -12.47
N GLY A 43 2.75 -15.09 -13.26
CA GLY A 43 4.21 -15.10 -13.26
C GLY A 43 4.81 -13.74 -13.65
N GLU A 44 4.27 -13.07 -14.67
CA GLU A 44 4.66 -11.69 -15.04
C GLU A 44 4.42 -10.71 -13.89
N ARG A 45 3.32 -10.87 -13.14
CA ARG A 45 3.02 -10.04 -11.97
C ARG A 45 3.98 -10.31 -10.82
N ILE A 46 4.33 -11.57 -10.58
CA ILE A 46 5.34 -11.94 -9.58
C ILE A 46 6.69 -11.33 -9.98
N SER A 47 7.11 -11.48 -11.24
CA SER A 47 8.36 -10.90 -11.75
C SER A 47 8.46 -9.40 -11.49
N ARG A 48 7.38 -8.66 -11.75
CA ARG A 48 7.30 -7.20 -11.51
C ARG A 48 7.37 -6.78 -10.04
N HIS A 49 6.98 -7.64 -9.10
CA HIS A 49 6.85 -7.26 -7.69
C HIS A 49 7.69 -8.10 -6.72
N ARG A 50 8.52 -9.02 -7.24
CA ARG A 50 9.26 -10.02 -6.46
C ARG A 50 10.10 -9.42 -5.34
N ASP A 51 10.70 -8.27 -5.57
CA ASP A 51 11.58 -7.59 -4.61
C ASP A 51 10.83 -7.04 -3.38
N HIS A 52 9.50 -6.97 -3.43
CA HIS A 52 8.66 -6.44 -2.35
C HIS A 52 7.79 -7.50 -1.65
N LEU A 53 7.68 -8.71 -2.19
CA LEU A 53 6.78 -9.73 -1.66
C LEU A 53 7.18 -10.23 -0.26
N PHE A 54 8.48 -10.21 0.04
CA PHE A 54 9.04 -10.78 1.26
C PHE A 54 9.79 -9.76 2.13
N THR A 55 9.49 -8.46 2.02
CA THR A 55 10.16 -7.40 2.79
C THR A 55 10.16 -7.66 4.31
N PHE A 56 9.11 -8.30 4.85
CA PHE A 56 9.03 -8.69 6.26
C PHE A 56 10.08 -9.73 6.70
N LEU A 57 10.71 -10.45 5.77
CA LEU A 57 11.80 -11.38 6.09
C LEU A 57 13.10 -10.62 6.43
N ASP A 58 13.30 -9.45 5.83
CA ASP A 58 14.47 -8.58 6.01
C ASP A 58 14.21 -7.47 7.04
N GLN A 59 12.98 -6.99 7.14
CA GLN A 59 12.57 -5.89 8.02
C GLN A 59 11.60 -6.38 9.11
N PRO A 60 12.07 -6.60 10.36
CA PRO A 60 11.25 -7.19 11.43
C PRO A 60 10.01 -6.38 11.84
N HIS A 61 9.98 -5.08 11.55
CA HIS A 61 8.87 -4.19 11.87
C HIS A 61 7.76 -4.22 10.81
N VAL A 62 8.02 -4.82 9.64
CA VAL A 62 7.03 -4.94 8.57
C VAL A 62 6.19 -6.20 8.83
N PRO A 63 4.86 -6.11 8.95
CA PRO A 63 4.00 -7.28 9.08
C PRO A 63 4.10 -8.20 7.86
N PHE A 64 3.90 -9.50 8.07
CA PHE A 64 3.85 -10.49 6.98
C PHE A 64 2.53 -10.45 6.19
N ASP A 65 1.55 -9.66 6.66
CA ASP A 65 0.23 -9.53 6.08
C ASP A 65 -0.06 -8.10 5.62
N ASN A 66 -1.07 -7.96 4.76
CA ASN A 66 -1.50 -6.67 4.21
C ASN A 66 -2.70 -6.06 4.99
N ASN A 67 -3.02 -6.56 6.18
CA ASN A 67 -4.24 -6.18 6.89
C ASN A 67 -4.29 -4.69 7.18
N HIS A 68 -3.14 -4.08 7.49
CA HIS A 68 -3.06 -2.65 7.74
C HIS A 68 -3.52 -1.87 6.49
N ALA A 69 -2.90 -2.08 5.33
CA ALA A 69 -3.25 -1.35 4.12
C ALA A 69 -4.69 -1.62 3.66
N GLU A 70 -5.17 -2.85 3.79
CA GLU A 70 -6.58 -3.18 3.51
C GLU A 70 -7.56 -2.42 4.40
N ARG A 71 -7.25 -2.30 5.70
CA ARG A 71 -8.02 -1.46 6.63
C ARG A 71 -7.91 0.03 6.27
N GLN A 72 -6.77 0.47 5.72
CA GLN A 72 -6.61 1.85 5.27
C GLN A 72 -7.52 2.18 4.06
N ILE A 73 -7.63 1.28 3.09
CA ILE A 73 -8.43 1.52 1.86
C ILE A 73 -9.92 1.23 2.04
N ARG A 74 -10.31 0.36 2.98
CA ARG A 74 -11.69 -0.10 3.18
C ARG A 74 -12.74 1.03 3.28
N PRO A 75 -12.51 2.16 3.98
CA PRO A 75 -13.49 3.25 4.01
C PRO A 75 -13.83 3.82 2.62
N ALA A 76 -12.84 3.94 1.72
CA ALA A 76 -13.07 4.41 0.36
C ALA A 76 -13.91 3.40 -0.45
N VAL A 77 -13.64 2.11 -0.27
CA VAL A 77 -14.38 1.03 -0.93
C VAL A 77 -15.84 0.99 -0.47
N ILE A 78 -16.08 1.09 0.84
CA ILE A 78 -17.44 1.12 1.42
C ILE A 78 -18.19 2.36 0.95
N LEU A 79 -17.55 3.53 1.00
CA LEU A 79 -18.15 4.78 0.53
C LEU A 79 -18.56 4.67 -0.94
N ARG A 80 -17.65 4.20 -1.80
CA ARG A 80 -17.91 4.00 -3.24
C ARG A 80 -19.13 3.11 -3.47
N LYS A 81 -19.29 2.04 -2.68
CA LYS A 81 -20.47 1.15 -2.74
C LYS A 81 -21.76 1.89 -2.36
N ASN A 82 -21.72 2.68 -1.30
CA ASN A 82 -22.90 3.40 -0.80
C ASN A 82 -23.37 4.52 -1.72
N ILE A 83 -22.45 5.17 -2.46
CA ILE A 83 -22.77 6.26 -3.40
C ILE A 83 -23.07 5.76 -4.83
N LEU A 84 -23.27 4.46 -5.03
CA LEU A 84 -23.51 3.83 -6.35
C LEU A 84 -22.36 4.02 -7.36
N CYS A 85 -21.12 4.05 -6.86
CA CYS A 85 -19.90 4.26 -7.64
C CYS A 85 -19.82 5.62 -8.36
N ASN A 86 -18.63 5.93 -8.88
CA ASN A 86 -18.44 7.10 -9.73
C ASN A 86 -18.94 6.79 -11.14
N ARG A 87 -19.70 7.72 -11.71
CA ARG A 87 -20.26 7.61 -13.07
C ARG A 87 -19.37 8.24 -14.15
N SER A 88 -18.26 8.86 -13.75
CA SER A 88 -17.29 9.46 -14.67
C SER A 88 -15.85 9.28 -14.15
N PRO A 89 -14.85 9.23 -15.05
CA PRO A 89 -13.43 9.22 -14.67
C PRO A 89 -13.07 10.44 -13.79
N ALA A 90 -13.51 11.64 -14.17
CA ALA A 90 -13.26 12.85 -13.41
C ALA A 90 -13.81 12.78 -11.97
N GLY A 91 -14.99 12.19 -11.77
CA GLY A 91 -15.55 11.96 -10.44
C GLY A 91 -14.73 10.95 -9.63
N ALA A 92 -14.22 9.90 -10.28
CA ALA A 92 -13.35 8.92 -9.65
C ALA A 92 -12.02 9.53 -9.20
N ASP A 93 -11.40 10.35 -10.04
CA ASP A 93 -10.15 11.04 -9.72
C ASP A 93 -10.36 12.03 -8.58
N THR A 94 -11.43 12.81 -8.63
CA THR A 94 -11.81 13.74 -7.55
C THR A 94 -11.98 13.00 -6.22
N GLN A 95 -12.71 11.88 -6.22
CA GLN A 95 -12.88 11.07 -5.02
C GLN A 95 -11.54 10.51 -4.52
N ALA A 96 -10.67 10.02 -5.42
CA ALA A 96 -9.38 9.47 -5.05
C ALA A 96 -8.49 10.51 -4.35
N VAL A 97 -8.43 11.73 -4.89
CA VAL A 97 -7.70 12.86 -4.29
C VAL A 97 -8.28 13.20 -2.91
N LEU A 98 -9.59 13.41 -2.82
CA LEU A 98 -10.24 13.74 -1.55
C LEU A 98 -10.01 12.65 -0.50
N MET A 99 -10.24 11.38 -0.83
CA MET A 99 -10.03 10.29 0.12
C MET A 99 -8.58 10.19 0.60
N SER A 100 -7.60 10.49 -0.26
CA SER A 100 -6.18 10.51 0.10
C SER A 100 -5.87 11.63 1.11
N ILE A 101 -6.40 12.83 0.88
CA ILE A 101 -6.27 13.98 1.80
C ILE A 101 -6.94 13.66 3.14
N PHE A 102 -8.21 13.26 3.11
CA PHE A 102 -8.98 12.93 4.32
C PHE A 102 -8.31 11.82 5.13
N ARG A 103 -7.77 10.78 4.47
CA ARG A 103 -7.09 9.69 5.17
C ARG A 103 -5.80 10.15 5.82
N THR A 104 -5.01 10.96 5.12
CA THR A 104 -3.76 11.51 5.64
C THR A 104 -4.01 12.37 6.88
N LEU A 105 -4.99 13.29 6.81
CA LEU A 105 -5.37 14.14 7.95
C LEU A 105 -5.85 13.32 9.14
N LYS A 106 -6.67 12.29 8.88
CA LYS A 106 -7.16 11.40 9.94
C LYS A 106 -6.03 10.59 10.60
N LEU A 107 -5.07 10.10 9.82
CA LEU A 107 -3.89 9.39 10.35
C LEU A 107 -3.01 10.30 11.22
N ARG A 108 -2.99 11.60 10.94
CA ARG A 108 -2.29 12.62 11.73
C ARG A 108 -3.08 13.12 12.96
N GLY A 109 -4.25 12.53 13.24
CA GLY A 109 -5.12 12.99 14.34
C GLY A 109 -5.76 14.36 14.11
N LEU A 110 -5.76 14.87 12.87
CA LEU A 110 -6.33 16.16 12.53
C LEU A 110 -7.81 16.05 12.15
N ASP A 111 -8.60 17.06 12.53
CA ASP A 111 -9.95 17.23 12.02
C ASP A 111 -9.88 17.63 10.55
N ALA A 112 -10.24 16.71 9.66
CA ALA A 112 -10.08 16.89 8.23
C ALA A 112 -10.89 18.06 7.67
N THR A 113 -12.13 18.25 8.14
CA THR A 113 -12.99 19.32 7.61
C THR A 113 -12.50 20.68 8.06
N LYS A 114 -12.10 20.81 9.34
CA LYS A 114 -11.52 22.06 9.85
C LYS A 114 -10.20 22.39 9.18
N THR A 115 -9.32 21.40 9.00
CA THR A 115 -8.00 21.59 8.39
C THR A 115 -8.13 22.05 6.94
N ILE A 116 -8.96 21.37 6.14
CA ILE A 116 -9.20 21.74 4.74
C ILE A 116 -9.84 23.13 4.66
N ALA A 117 -10.85 23.43 5.49
CA ALA A 117 -11.49 24.74 5.48
C ALA A 117 -10.52 25.87 5.86
N SER A 118 -9.65 25.64 6.85
CA SER A 118 -8.60 26.61 7.22
C SER A 118 -7.63 26.84 6.07
N ALA A 119 -7.12 25.76 5.46
CA ALA A 119 -6.17 25.85 4.36
C ALA A 119 -6.73 26.58 3.14
N LEU A 120 -8.02 26.35 2.81
CA LEU A 120 -8.69 27.05 1.72
C LEU A 120 -8.91 28.54 2.03
N ARG A 121 -9.25 28.90 3.27
CA ARG A 121 -9.37 30.32 3.66
C ARG A 121 -8.05 31.05 3.51
N GLU A 122 -6.96 30.45 3.97
CA GLU A 122 -5.63 31.04 3.86
C GLU A 122 -5.18 31.15 2.40
N LEU A 123 -5.44 30.12 1.59
CA LEU A 123 -5.19 30.16 0.14
C LEU A 123 -5.92 31.32 -0.53
N LEU A 124 -7.19 31.56 -0.18
CA LEU A 124 -7.99 32.65 -0.75
C LEU A 124 -7.49 34.03 -0.31
N GLN A 125 -6.88 34.15 0.87
CA GLN A 125 -6.36 35.41 1.40
C GLN A 125 -4.94 35.74 0.90
N THR A 126 -4.09 34.73 0.80
CA THR A 126 -2.65 34.89 0.54
C THR A 126 -2.25 34.52 -0.88
N GLY A 127 -3.10 33.79 -1.61
CA GLY A 127 -2.76 33.15 -2.89
C GLY A 127 -1.85 31.94 -2.76
N THR A 128 -1.48 31.54 -1.53
CA THR A 128 -0.56 30.44 -1.25
C THR A 128 -1.21 29.38 -0.37
N LEU A 129 -1.03 28.11 -0.72
CA LEU A 129 -1.54 27.01 0.11
C LEU A 129 -0.63 26.84 1.34
N PRO A 130 -1.18 26.86 2.57
CA PRO A 130 -0.36 26.60 3.74
C PRO A 130 0.22 25.18 3.73
N PRO A 131 1.40 25.00 4.34
CA PRO A 131 1.96 23.67 4.52
C PRO A 131 1.02 22.80 5.36
N LEU A 132 1.12 21.49 5.18
CA LEU A 132 0.39 20.54 6.00
C LEU A 132 0.81 20.72 7.47
N PRO A 133 -0.13 20.77 8.44
CA PRO A 133 0.22 21.01 9.84
C PRO A 133 1.25 20.00 10.34
N VAL A 134 2.19 20.49 11.16
CA VAL A 134 3.27 19.69 11.74
C VAL A 134 2.65 18.62 12.64
N GLU A 135 3.07 17.37 12.48
CA GLU A 135 2.61 16.25 13.31
C GLU A 135 3.00 16.51 14.78
N THR A 136 2.03 16.41 15.69
CA THR A 136 2.27 16.62 17.13
C THR A 136 2.73 15.36 17.85
N VAL A 137 2.65 14.17 17.25
CA VAL A 137 3.31 12.97 17.78
C VAL A 137 3.50 11.92 16.70
N ALA A 138 4.69 11.32 16.68
CA ALA A 138 4.96 10.03 16.09
C ALA A 138 4.47 8.97 17.06
N ASP A 139 3.47 8.15 16.70
CA ASP A 139 3.20 6.90 17.40
C ASP A 139 2.39 5.94 16.52
N GLY A 140 3.06 4.86 16.10
CA GLY A 140 2.48 3.54 15.79
C GLY A 140 1.92 3.29 14.40
#